data_AF-A0A9P4UH81-F1
#
_entry.id   AF-A0A9P4UH81-F1
#
_cell.length_a   1.000
_cell.length_b   1.000
_cell.length_c   1.000
_cell.angle_alpha   90.00
_cell.angle_beta   90.00
_cell.angle_gamma   90.00
#
_symmetry.space_group_name_H-M   'P 1'
#
loop_
_entity.id
_entity.type
_entity.pdbx_description
1 polymer ?
#
loop_
_entity_poly.entity_id
_entity_poly.type
_entity_poly.pdbx_seq_one_letter_code
_entity_poly.pdbx_strand_id
1 'polypeptide(L)'
;MHVLQPIFITLVLAYSQIKGVLGIPGSAAPLVISSSGGWDGPDGPWSSFDLGAGSNIQAFRGFPALSQSLYILPHQTSWCGGTDQIEICERRGSYQAGDSTSWKEAGVYDLGDDLSPFTLSGYPPIAYLGLDTIIWGKTSIDPQFERQWIAQIVSEDFPMALIGLGTGVYHLPNGTDGGDVTSPIVGLRENGTIPSITYGYNAGSFYRNQTASLILGGYDSARIKNLSASASFSMPSNQNTTLIAKISSVGLNTNLSGNPTELDTPFLARIESAVPQFYLPLNICHAFEEAFGLTWDSTLLYYTVNESSHKINIQRNSSVTFSIGENDQVTKLTFPYQAFDLQLSYPLIKEVNTSI
;
A
#
# COMPACT_ATOMS: atom_id res chain seq x y z
N MET A 1 -25.75 -29.24 63.91
CA MET A 1 -25.79 -30.00 62.64
C MET A 1 -26.54 -29.15 61.62
N HIS A 2 -25.80 -28.35 60.84
CA HIS A 2 -26.16 -27.90 59.50
C HIS A 2 -24.94 -27.18 58.90
N VAL A 3 -24.54 -27.68 57.73
CA VAL A 3 -23.48 -27.22 56.85
C VAL A 3 -24.03 -26.11 55.97
N LEU A 4 -23.28 -25.03 55.72
CA LEU A 4 -23.45 -24.20 54.52
C LEU A 4 -22.10 -23.61 54.07
N GLN A 5 -21.74 -23.92 52.83
CA GLN A 5 -20.55 -23.49 52.09
C GLN A 5 -20.62 -22.00 51.67
N PRO A 6 -19.48 -21.35 51.40
CA PRO A 6 -19.46 -20.07 50.69
C PRO A 6 -19.65 -20.28 49.18
N ILE A 7 -20.67 -19.62 48.62
CA ILE A 7 -20.95 -19.53 47.19
C ILE A 7 -20.01 -18.48 46.58
N PHE A 8 -19.15 -18.91 45.65
CA PHE A 8 -18.47 -18.03 44.71
C PHE A 8 -19.48 -17.61 43.62
N ILE A 9 -19.76 -16.31 43.52
CA ILE A 9 -20.53 -15.75 42.40
C ILE A 9 -19.54 -15.35 41.31
N THR A 10 -19.48 -16.16 40.26
CA THR A 10 -18.83 -15.84 38.99
C THR A 10 -19.70 -14.83 38.23
N LEU A 11 -19.20 -13.61 38.03
CA LEU A 11 -19.87 -12.61 37.21
C LEU A 11 -19.56 -12.90 35.73
N VAL A 12 -20.49 -13.56 35.04
CA VAL A 12 -20.47 -13.67 33.57
C VAL A 12 -21.11 -12.42 33.00
N LEU A 13 -20.31 -11.48 32.50
CA LEU A 13 -20.79 -10.40 31.65
C LEU A 13 -21.03 -10.97 30.25
N ALA A 14 -22.28 -11.35 29.99
CA ALA A 14 -22.76 -11.67 28.66
C ALA A 14 -22.74 -10.38 27.81
N TYR A 15 -21.90 -10.37 26.77
CA TYR A 15 -21.87 -9.30 25.77
C TYR A 15 -23.22 -9.29 25.04
N SER A 16 -23.94 -8.16 25.12
CA SER A 16 -25.22 -7.99 24.46
C SER A 16 -25.04 -8.03 22.94
N GLN A 17 -25.83 -8.87 22.27
CA GLN A 17 -25.96 -8.84 20.82
C GLN A 17 -26.35 -7.43 20.36
N ILE A 18 -25.52 -6.84 19.50
CA ILE A 18 -25.91 -5.69 18.69
C ILE A 18 -26.99 -6.21 17.74
N LYS A 19 -28.24 -5.79 17.98
CA LYS A 19 -29.30 -5.91 16.99
C LYS A 19 -28.85 -5.15 15.75
N GLY A 20 -28.66 -5.89 14.66
CA GLY A 20 -28.46 -5.33 13.34
C GLY A 20 -29.56 -4.31 13.07
N VAL A 21 -29.14 -3.09 12.75
CA VAL A 21 -30.01 -2.14 12.05
C VAL A 21 -30.41 -2.84 10.76
N LEU A 22 -31.72 -2.96 10.54
CA LEU A 22 -32.32 -3.47 9.31
C LEU A 22 -31.66 -2.78 8.12
N GLY A 23 -30.75 -3.50 7.46
CA GLY A 23 -30.20 -3.11 6.19
C GLY A 23 -31.34 -2.96 5.20
N ILE A 24 -31.29 -1.90 4.40
CA ILE A 24 -32.11 -1.76 3.20
C ILE A 24 -31.95 -3.07 2.41
N PRO A 25 -33.03 -3.76 2.01
CA PRO A 25 -32.91 -4.96 1.20
C PRO A 25 -32.15 -4.61 -0.08
N GLY A 26 -30.92 -5.13 -0.24
CA GLY A 26 -30.12 -4.98 -1.46
C GLY A 26 -28.79 -4.21 -1.36
N SER A 27 -28.32 -3.79 -0.18
CA SER A 27 -26.95 -3.22 -0.05
C SER A 27 -25.97 -4.27 0.50
N ALA A 28 -24.92 -4.58 -0.26
CA ALA A 28 -23.89 -5.55 0.14
C ALA A 28 -23.14 -5.12 1.41
N ALA A 29 -22.61 -6.09 2.16
CA ALA A 29 -21.72 -5.77 3.28
C ALA A 29 -20.34 -5.33 2.75
N PRO A 30 -19.59 -4.49 3.50
CA PRO A 30 -18.20 -4.22 3.17
C PRO A 30 -17.39 -5.51 3.03
N LEU A 31 -16.53 -5.57 2.01
CA LEU A 31 -15.67 -6.72 1.76
C LEU A 31 -14.38 -6.59 2.58
N VAL A 32 -14.12 -7.58 3.43
CA VAL A 32 -12.94 -7.63 4.29
C VAL A 32 -11.85 -8.42 3.57
N ILE A 33 -10.74 -7.76 3.25
CA ILE A 33 -9.56 -8.39 2.67
C ILE A 33 -8.50 -8.53 3.76
N SER A 34 -8.12 -9.77 4.04
CA SER A 34 -7.06 -10.09 4.99
C SER A 34 -5.70 -9.95 4.33
N SER A 35 -4.71 -9.49 5.11
CA SER A 35 -3.30 -9.55 4.73
C SER A 35 -2.89 -10.99 4.40
N SER A 36 -1.89 -11.14 3.53
CA SER A 36 -1.22 -12.42 3.24
C SER A 36 -0.50 -13.03 4.45
N GLY A 37 -0.35 -12.25 5.54
CA GLY A 37 0.52 -12.57 6.68
C GLY A 37 2.02 -12.41 6.38
N GLY A 38 2.37 -12.09 5.14
CA GLY A 38 3.74 -11.90 4.68
C GLY A 38 4.22 -10.46 4.75
N TRP A 39 5.55 -10.33 4.63
CA TRP A 39 6.27 -9.07 4.52
C TRP A 39 7.12 -9.15 3.25
N ASP A 40 6.86 -8.26 2.31
CA ASP A 40 7.39 -8.30 0.96
C ASP A 40 7.87 -6.90 0.55
N GLY A 41 8.69 -6.84 -0.50
CA GLY A 41 9.22 -5.59 -1.06
C GLY A 41 10.74 -5.55 -1.03
N PRO A 42 11.39 -5.08 -2.11
CA PRO A 42 12.85 -5.03 -2.17
C PRO A 42 13.44 -3.90 -1.31
N ASP A 43 12.64 -2.96 -0.83
CA ASP A 43 13.03 -1.76 -0.10
C ASP A 43 12.41 -1.69 1.32
N GLY A 44 11.83 -2.79 1.78
CA GLY A 44 11.33 -2.89 3.14
C GLY A 44 10.38 -4.08 3.33
N PRO A 45 10.17 -4.53 4.58
CA PRO A 45 9.17 -5.52 4.91
C PRO A 45 7.79 -4.85 4.93
N TRP A 46 7.14 -4.76 3.76
CA TRP A 46 5.79 -4.20 3.62
C TRP A 46 4.74 -5.29 3.69
N SER A 47 3.66 -5.05 4.45
CA SER A 47 2.60 -6.06 4.58
C SER A 47 1.77 -6.11 3.29
N SER A 48 1.71 -7.29 2.68
CA SER A 48 1.07 -7.50 1.37
C SER A 48 -0.29 -8.19 1.49
N PHE A 49 -0.99 -8.27 0.36
CA PHE A 49 -2.24 -9.02 0.20
C PHE A 49 -2.06 -10.13 -0.83
N ASP A 50 -2.67 -11.28 -0.57
CA ASP A 50 -2.72 -12.36 -1.55
C ASP A 50 -3.72 -12.00 -2.66
N LEU A 51 -3.30 -12.25 -3.91
CA LEU A 51 -4.07 -11.95 -5.11
C LEU A 51 -3.92 -13.11 -6.10
N GLY A 52 -4.97 -13.43 -6.83
CA GLY A 52 -4.98 -14.39 -7.91
C GLY A 52 -5.51 -13.77 -9.20
N ALA A 53 -5.10 -14.29 -10.35
CA ALA A 53 -5.59 -13.84 -11.65
C ALA A 53 -5.79 -15.00 -12.63
N GLY A 54 -6.79 -14.86 -13.50
CA GLY A 54 -7.09 -15.79 -14.57
C GLY A 54 -7.88 -17.03 -14.17
N SER A 55 -8.40 -17.75 -15.17
CA SER A 55 -9.19 -18.97 -14.97
C SER A 55 -8.40 -20.13 -14.35
N ASN A 56 -7.07 -20.06 -14.43
CA ASN A 56 -6.13 -20.99 -13.83
C ASN A 56 -5.60 -20.55 -12.44
N ILE A 57 -6.03 -19.39 -11.91
CA ILE A 57 -5.65 -18.85 -10.60
C ILE A 57 -4.11 -18.76 -10.44
N GLN A 58 -3.51 -17.89 -11.24
CA GLN A 58 -2.11 -17.53 -11.09
C GLN A 58 -1.98 -16.69 -9.82
N ALA A 59 -1.09 -17.06 -8.90
CA ALA A 59 -1.00 -16.49 -7.57
C ALA A 59 0.10 -15.42 -7.46
N PHE A 60 -0.20 -14.37 -6.69
CA PHE A 60 0.66 -13.20 -6.48
C PHE A 60 0.51 -12.71 -5.04
N ARG A 61 1.39 -11.79 -4.67
CA ARG A 61 1.18 -10.84 -3.60
C ARG A 61 1.29 -9.43 -4.15
N GLY A 62 0.48 -8.52 -3.62
CA GLY A 62 0.47 -7.15 -4.10
C GLY A 62 0.17 -6.12 -3.03
N PHE A 63 0.42 -4.87 -3.40
CA PHE A 63 0.19 -3.70 -2.56
C PHE A 63 -0.96 -2.84 -3.10
N PRO A 64 -1.82 -2.31 -2.23
CA PRO A 64 -2.79 -1.32 -2.62
C PRO A 64 -2.10 -0.07 -3.17
N ALA A 65 -2.52 0.39 -4.35
CA ALA A 65 -2.05 1.61 -4.98
C ALA A 65 -3.21 2.61 -5.06
N LEU A 66 -3.16 3.69 -4.28
CA LEU A 66 -4.31 4.58 -4.02
C LEU A 66 -4.75 5.36 -5.26
N SER A 67 -3.79 5.67 -6.12
CA SER A 67 -4.00 6.44 -7.34
C SER A 67 -4.23 5.58 -8.59
N GLN A 68 -3.86 4.29 -8.55
CA GLN A 68 -3.98 3.41 -9.71
C GLN A 68 -5.41 2.90 -9.85
N SER A 69 -5.91 2.88 -11.08
CA SER A 69 -7.29 2.47 -11.39
C SER A 69 -7.35 1.12 -12.12
N LEU A 70 -6.28 0.33 -12.03
CA LEU A 70 -6.09 -0.98 -12.66
C LEU A 70 -5.45 -1.96 -11.68
N TYR A 71 -5.64 -3.26 -11.89
CA TYR A 71 -4.71 -4.25 -11.35
C TYR A 71 -3.47 -4.28 -12.23
N ILE A 72 -2.29 -4.19 -11.63
CA ILE A 72 -1.03 -4.17 -12.36
C ILE A 72 -0.24 -5.39 -11.95
N LEU A 73 -0.07 -6.33 -12.88
CA LEU A 73 0.50 -7.64 -12.60
C LEU A 73 1.85 -7.79 -13.32
N PRO A 74 2.89 -8.22 -12.61
CA PRO A 74 4.19 -8.46 -13.21
C PRO A 74 4.15 -9.68 -14.15
N HIS A 75 4.84 -9.59 -15.28
CA HIS A 75 5.18 -10.74 -16.12
C HIS A 75 6.49 -11.40 -15.65
N GLN A 76 6.78 -12.57 -16.22
CA GLN A 76 8.07 -13.24 -16.10
C GLN A 76 9.21 -12.35 -16.61
N THR A 77 10.27 -12.23 -15.81
CA THR A 77 11.47 -11.44 -16.11
C THR A 77 12.72 -12.31 -15.99
N SER A 78 13.87 -11.84 -16.48
CA SER A 78 15.10 -12.65 -16.48
C SER A 78 15.63 -12.87 -15.06
N TRP A 79 15.43 -11.90 -14.17
CA TRP A 79 15.78 -12.04 -12.74
C TRP A 79 14.92 -13.05 -11.98
N CYS A 80 13.78 -13.46 -12.53
CA CYS A 80 12.96 -14.55 -12.02
C CYS A 80 13.23 -15.91 -12.70
N GLY A 81 14.41 -16.11 -13.27
CA GLY A 81 14.84 -17.37 -13.87
C GLY A 81 15.87 -18.19 -13.08
N GLY A 82 16.40 -17.67 -11.97
CA GLY A 82 17.47 -18.30 -11.19
C GLY A 82 16.97 -19.02 -9.92
N THR A 83 17.75 -20.00 -9.44
CA THR A 83 17.44 -20.77 -8.22
C THR A 83 17.52 -19.94 -6.94
N ASP A 84 18.39 -18.93 -6.91
CA ASP A 84 18.71 -18.17 -5.68
C ASP A 84 17.64 -17.12 -5.34
N GLN A 85 16.69 -16.87 -6.24
CA GLN A 85 15.64 -15.85 -6.11
C GLN A 85 14.23 -16.45 -6.14
N ILE A 86 14.13 -17.77 -6.04
CA ILE A 86 12.88 -18.51 -6.25
C ILE A 86 11.77 -18.04 -5.29
N GLU A 87 12.09 -17.79 -4.03
CA GLU A 87 11.09 -17.39 -3.03
C GLU A 87 10.51 -15.99 -3.32
N ILE A 88 11.36 -15.02 -3.70
CA ILE A 88 10.90 -13.67 -4.07
C ILE A 88 9.99 -13.75 -5.30
N CYS A 89 10.38 -14.55 -6.29
CA CYS A 89 9.64 -14.71 -7.54
C CYS A 89 8.32 -15.48 -7.35
N GLU A 90 8.29 -16.47 -6.45
CA GLU A 90 7.06 -17.16 -6.04
C GLU A 90 6.08 -16.20 -5.34
N ARG A 91 6.57 -15.29 -4.49
CA ARG A 91 5.74 -14.31 -3.78
C ARG A 91 5.24 -13.20 -4.70
N ARG A 92 6.12 -12.64 -5.54
CA ARG A 92 5.77 -11.64 -6.56
C ARG A 92 4.74 -12.20 -7.54
N GLY A 93 4.92 -13.46 -7.95
CA GLY A 93 4.15 -14.11 -9.00
C GLY A 93 4.55 -13.63 -10.40
N SER A 94 4.01 -14.31 -11.41
CA SER A 94 4.24 -14.01 -12.82
C SER A 94 2.96 -14.26 -13.59
N TYR A 95 2.39 -13.20 -14.16
CA TYR A 95 1.13 -13.27 -14.87
C TYR A 95 1.38 -13.59 -16.32
N GLN A 96 0.80 -14.70 -16.77
CA GLN A 96 0.79 -15.24 -18.11
C GLN A 96 -0.63 -15.18 -18.64
N ALA A 97 -0.98 -14.07 -19.30
CA ALA A 97 -2.30 -13.85 -19.86
C ALA A 97 -2.72 -14.99 -20.82
N GLY A 98 -1.77 -15.53 -21.61
CA GLY A 98 -2.03 -16.63 -22.56
C GLY A 98 -2.43 -17.96 -21.90
N ASP A 99 -2.15 -18.15 -20.61
CA ASP A 99 -2.52 -19.36 -19.88
C ASP A 99 -3.93 -19.27 -19.27
N SER A 100 -4.53 -18.08 -19.28
CA SER A 100 -5.88 -17.84 -18.77
C SER A 100 -6.90 -17.89 -19.90
N THR A 101 -7.85 -18.82 -19.80
CA THR A 101 -8.96 -18.92 -20.77
C THR A 101 -10.01 -17.82 -20.60
N SER A 102 -9.98 -17.06 -19.50
CA SER A 102 -10.86 -15.90 -19.28
C SER A 102 -10.24 -14.57 -19.72
N TRP A 103 -8.97 -14.57 -20.14
CA TRP A 103 -8.30 -13.39 -20.68
C TRP A 103 -8.98 -12.90 -21.97
N LYS A 104 -9.20 -11.59 -22.04
CA LYS A 104 -9.64 -10.88 -23.23
C LYS A 104 -8.73 -9.70 -23.48
N GLU A 105 -7.84 -9.86 -24.44
CA GLU A 105 -6.89 -8.83 -24.84
C GLU A 105 -7.62 -7.58 -25.35
N ALA A 106 -7.18 -6.41 -24.88
CA ALA A 106 -7.58 -5.12 -25.42
C ALA A 106 -6.49 -4.54 -26.34
N GLY A 107 -5.21 -4.68 -25.94
CA GLY A 107 -4.07 -4.26 -26.74
C GLY A 107 -2.85 -3.88 -25.90
N VAL A 108 -1.87 -3.28 -26.57
CA VAL A 108 -0.64 -2.78 -25.95
C VAL A 108 -0.75 -1.28 -25.75
N TYR A 109 -0.51 -0.82 -24.54
CA TYR A 109 -0.63 0.58 -24.16
C TYR A 109 0.63 1.06 -23.45
N ASP A 110 1.00 2.31 -23.73
CA ASP A 110 1.98 3.03 -22.94
C ASP A 110 1.24 3.72 -21.80
N LEU A 111 1.34 3.18 -20.59
CA LEU A 111 0.67 3.76 -19.42
C LEU A 111 1.35 5.04 -18.92
N GLY A 112 2.41 5.49 -19.61
CA GLY A 112 3.08 6.76 -19.39
C GLY A 112 3.68 6.91 -18.01
N ASP A 113 4.02 8.15 -17.66
CA ASP A 113 4.67 8.51 -16.40
C ASP A 113 3.84 8.21 -15.15
N ASP A 114 2.57 7.80 -15.30
CA ASP A 114 1.71 7.40 -14.18
C ASP A 114 2.27 6.18 -13.43
N LEU A 115 3.05 5.33 -14.10
CA LEU A 115 3.69 4.16 -13.50
C LEU A 115 5.12 4.39 -13.02
N SER A 116 5.78 5.45 -13.47
CA SER A 116 7.18 5.76 -13.12
C SER A 116 7.46 5.75 -11.60
N PRO A 117 6.58 6.26 -10.71
CA PRO A 117 6.82 6.19 -9.27
C PRO A 117 6.86 4.77 -8.68
N PHE A 118 6.35 3.78 -9.42
CA PHE A 118 6.26 2.39 -8.97
C PHE A 118 7.32 1.49 -9.62
N THR A 119 8.19 2.07 -10.48
CA THR A 119 9.28 1.33 -11.12
C THR A 119 10.60 1.59 -10.42
N LEU A 120 11.47 0.59 -10.39
CA LEU A 120 12.81 0.70 -9.78
C LEU A 120 13.70 1.72 -10.50
N SER A 121 13.52 1.86 -11.82
CA SER A 121 14.31 2.77 -12.66
C SER A 121 13.72 4.18 -12.78
N GLY A 122 12.46 4.38 -12.36
CA GLY A 122 11.71 5.61 -12.58
C GLY A 122 11.25 5.82 -14.02
N TYR A 123 11.38 4.81 -14.89
CA TYR A 123 10.89 4.86 -16.27
C TYR A 123 9.59 4.07 -16.44
N PRO A 124 8.69 4.53 -17.33
CA PRO A 124 7.42 3.86 -17.56
C PRO A 124 7.60 2.57 -18.36
N PRO A 125 6.97 1.45 -17.95
CA PRO A 125 7.05 0.20 -18.69
C PRO A 125 5.93 0.09 -19.74
N ILE A 126 6.15 -0.73 -20.76
CA ILE A 126 5.11 -1.12 -21.71
C ILE A 126 4.14 -2.10 -21.02
N ALA A 127 2.83 -1.88 -21.20
CA ALA A 127 1.80 -2.71 -20.61
C ALA A 127 0.91 -3.37 -21.66
N TYR A 128 0.61 -4.66 -21.44
CA TYR A 128 -0.43 -5.38 -22.18
C TYR A 128 -1.72 -5.32 -21.36
N LEU A 129 -2.76 -4.70 -21.92
CA LEU A 129 -4.03 -4.51 -21.23
C LEU A 129 -5.08 -5.46 -21.75
N GLY A 130 -5.96 -5.85 -20.84
CA GLY A 130 -7.11 -6.68 -21.13
C GLY A 130 -7.95 -6.91 -19.89
N LEU A 131 -8.98 -7.72 -20.07
CA LEU A 131 -9.89 -8.13 -19.02
C LEU A 131 -9.62 -9.57 -18.61
N ASP A 132 -9.57 -9.83 -17.31
CA ASP A 132 -9.54 -11.19 -16.78
C ASP A 132 -10.33 -11.30 -15.47
N THR A 133 -10.33 -12.50 -14.89
CA THR A 133 -10.80 -12.76 -13.54
C THR A 133 -9.72 -12.39 -12.53
N ILE A 134 -10.09 -11.65 -11.49
CA ILE A 134 -9.26 -11.40 -10.30
C ILE A 134 -9.84 -12.15 -9.11
N ILE A 135 -8.97 -12.75 -8.31
CA ILE A 135 -9.30 -13.48 -7.10
C ILE A 135 -8.63 -12.77 -5.93
N TRP A 136 -9.39 -12.39 -4.91
CA TRP A 136 -8.82 -11.83 -3.68
C TRP A 136 -8.44 -12.95 -2.73
N GLY A 137 -7.32 -13.60 -3.05
CA GLY A 137 -6.82 -14.81 -2.42
C GLY A 137 -6.03 -15.65 -3.43
N LYS A 138 -5.87 -16.95 -3.16
CA LYS A 138 -5.04 -17.87 -3.97
C LYS A 138 -5.76 -19.15 -4.37
N THR A 139 -7.03 -19.27 -4.02
CA THR A 139 -7.80 -20.51 -4.17
C THR A 139 -9.15 -20.24 -4.82
N SER A 140 -9.79 -21.28 -5.34
CA SER A 140 -11.09 -21.16 -6.01
C SER A 140 -12.25 -20.82 -5.07
N ILE A 141 -12.05 -20.95 -3.74
CA ILE A 141 -13.06 -20.59 -2.72
C ILE A 141 -12.98 -19.12 -2.31
N ASP A 142 -11.90 -18.43 -2.69
CA ASP A 142 -11.72 -17.01 -2.40
C ASP A 142 -12.63 -16.16 -3.32
N PRO A 143 -13.00 -14.93 -2.91
CA PRO A 143 -13.86 -14.06 -3.71
C PRO A 143 -13.27 -13.79 -5.10
N GLN A 144 -14.06 -14.04 -6.15
CA GLN A 144 -13.66 -13.87 -7.54
C GLN A 144 -14.49 -12.78 -8.22
N PHE A 145 -13.82 -12.00 -9.04
CA PHE A 145 -14.40 -10.88 -9.78
C PHE A 145 -14.01 -11.02 -11.23
N GLU A 146 -14.99 -11.34 -12.06
CA GLU A 146 -14.79 -11.46 -13.50
C GLU A 146 -14.63 -10.08 -14.15
N ARG A 147 -13.99 -10.06 -15.32
CA ARG A 147 -13.91 -8.89 -16.20
C ARG A 147 -13.32 -7.66 -15.52
N GLN A 148 -12.23 -7.85 -14.79
CA GLN A 148 -11.44 -6.76 -14.21
C GLN A 148 -10.35 -6.35 -15.18
N TRP A 149 -10.08 -5.05 -15.25
CA TRP A 149 -8.98 -4.54 -16.06
C TRP A 149 -7.63 -4.83 -15.41
N ILE A 150 -6.75 -5.47 -16.18
CA ILE A 150 -5.40 -5.84 -15.81
C ILE A 150 -4.42 -5.20 -16.79
N ALA A 151 -3.37 -4.59 -16.24
CA ALA A 151 -2.17 -4.21 -16.96
C ALA A 151 -1.06 -5.23 -16.64
N GLN A 152 -0.69 -6.05 -17.61
CA GLN A 152 0.45 -6.94 -17.51
C GLN A 152 1.72 -6.18 -17.87
N ILE A 153 2.67 -6.13 -16.93
CA ILE A 153 3.92 -5.37 -17.07
C ILE A 153 5.08 -6.30 -17.40
N VAL A 154 5.65 -6.13 -18.59
CA VAL A 154 6.83 -6.87 -19.06
C VAL A 154 8.08 -6.02 -18.81
N SER A 155 8.39 -5.78 -17.53
CA SER A 155 9.57 -5.04 -17.11
C SER A 155 10.20 -5.64 -15.86
N GLU A 156 11.52 -5.57 -15.82
CA GLU A 156 12.33 -5.97 -14.66
C GLU A 156 12.18 -5.00 -13.49
N ASP A 157 11.73 -3.78 -13.77
CA ASP A 157 11.61 -2.69 -12.81
C ASP A 157 10.35 -2.76 -11.95
N PHE A 158 9.54 -3.82 -12.06
CA PHE A 158 8.26 -3.91 -11.36
C PHE A 158 8.26 -5.07 -10.36
N PRO A 159 8.68 -4.85 -9.10
CA PRO A 159 9.04 -5.94 -8.19
C PRO A 159 7.85 -6.67 -7.59
N MET A 160 6.65 -6.09 -7.55
CA MET A 160 5.47 -6.64 -6.88
C MET A 160 4.20 -6.22 -7.61
N ALA A 161 3.11 -6.99 -7.50
CA ALA A 161 1.82 -6.60 -8.07
C ALA A 161 1.23 -5.38 -7.37
N LEU A 162 0.46 -4.57 -8.11
CA LEU A 162 -0.29 -3.45 -7.55
C LEU A 162 -1.79 -3.68 -7.69
N ILE A 163 -2.51 -3.30 -6.64
CA ILE A 163 -3.96 -3.39 -6.57
C ILE A 163 -4.51 -1.98 -6.62
N GLY A 164 -5.03 -1.58 -7.78
CA GLY A 164 -5.57 -0.25 -7.97
C GLY A 164 -6.80 0.02 -7.12
N LEU A 165 -6.70 1.03 -6.24
CA LEU A 165 -7.79 1.55 -5.43
C LEU A 165 -8.26 2.95 -5.86
N GLY A 166 -7.68 3.49 -6.92
CA GLY A 166 -8.16 4.71 -7.57
C GLY A 166 -9.59 4.53 -8.05
N THR A 167 -10.44 5.52 -7.80
CA THR A 167 -11.84 5.52 -8.25
C THR A 167 -12.07 6.45 -9.43
N GLY A 168 -11.03 7.19 -9.82
CA GLY A 168 -11.03 8.05 -10.99
C GLY A 168 -11.23 7.29 -12.29
N VAL A 169 -11.60 8.03 -13.34
CA VAL A 169 -11.72 7.48 -14.68
C VAL A 169 -10.31 7.33 -15.23
N TYR A 170 -9.96 6.11 -15.66
CA TYR A 170 -8.72 5.90 -16.39
C TYR A 170 -9.02 5.90 -17.89
N HIS A 171 -8.30 6.76 -18.61
CA HIS A 171 -8.45 6.91 -20.06
C HIS A 171 -7.32 6.16 -20.75
N LEU A 172 -7.66 5.20 -21.60
CA LEU A 172 -6.64 4.45 -22.35
C LEU A 172 -5.92 5.38 -23.34
N PRO A 173 -4.59 5.52 -23.26
CA PRO A 173 -3.84 6.34 -24.21
C PRO A 173 -3.91 5.72 -25.62
N ASN A 174 -4.17 6.54 -26.64
CA ASN A 174 -4.16 6.16 -28.08
C ASN A 174 -5.20 5.10 -28.54
N GLY A 175 -6.27 4.84 -27.79
CA GLY A 175 -7.37 4.01 -28.29
C GLY A 175 -8.16 4.72 -29.40
N THR A 176 -8.23 4.13 -30.60
CA THR A 176 -9.14 4.57 -31.68
C THR A 176 -10.61 4.59 -31.27
N ASP A 177 -10.96 3.95 -30.14
CA ASP A 177 -12.31 3.84 -29.58
C ASP A 177 -12.51 4.50 -28.20
N GLY A 178 -11.62 5.40 -27.75
CA GLY A 178 -11.90 6.35 -26.64
C GLY A 178 -12.59 5.79 -25.38
N GLY A 179 -12.32 4.54 -25.01
CA GLY A 179 -13.05 3.84 -23.95
C GLY A 179 -12.48 4.13 -22.58
N ASP A 180 -13.27 4.82 -21.75
CA ASP A 180 -13.05 4.89 -20.31
C ASP A 180 -13.01 3.48 -19.71
N VAL A 181 -12.02 3.18 -18.88
CA VAL A 181 -12.00 1.91 -18.14
C VAL A 181 -12.60 2.08 -16.77
N THR A 182 -13.48 1.15 -16.40
CA THR A 182 -14.05 1.08 -15.06
C THR A 182 -12.98 0.58 -14.10
N SER A 183 -12.66 1.39 -13.09
CA SER A 183 -11.71 1.00 -12.04
C SER A 183 -12.25 -0.18 -11.21
N PRO A 184 -11.36 -0.97 -10.58
CA PRO A 184 -11.76 -2.14 -9.78
C PRO A 184 -12.86 -1.83 -8.77
N ILE A 185 -12.67 -0.79 -7.95
CA ILE A 185 -13.61 -0.44 -6.89
C ILE A 185 -14.97 0.00 -7.45
N VAL A 186 -14.99 0.74 -8.57
CA VAL A 186 -16.25 1.16 -9.21
C VAL A 186 -16.99 -0.07 -9.75
N GLY A 187 -16.29 -0.97 -10.44
CA GLY A 187 -16.88 -2.20 -10.97
C GLY A 187 -17.47 -3.10 -9.88
N LEU A 188 -16.77 -3.24 -8.74
CA LEU A 188 -17.26 -3.98 -7.57
C LEU A 188 -18.50 -3.34 -6.92
N ARG A 189 -18.64 -2.02 -6.98
CA ARG A 189 -19.86 -1.37 -6.51
C ARG A 189 -21.01 -1.58 -7.49
N GLU A 190 -20.76 -1.41 -8.79
CA GLU A 190 -21.78 -1.50 -9.83
C GLU A 190 -22.39 -2.90 -9.95
N ASN A 191 -21.59 -3.94 -9.74
CA ASN A 191 -22.07 -5.33 -9.71
C ASN A 191 -22.70 -5.73 -8.36
N GLY A 192 -22.73 -4.83 -7.38
CA GLY A 192 -23.31 -5.06 -6.06
C GLY A 192 -22.44 -5.89 -5.11
N THR A 193 -21.13 -6.03 -5.34
CA THR A 193 -20.21 -6.73 -4.42
C THR A 193 -19.95 -5.92 -3.16
N ILE A 194 -19.76 -4.61 -3.28
CA ILE A 194 -19.47 -3.71 -2.15
C ILE A 194 -20.51 -2.59 -2.05
N PRO A 195 -20.82 -2.07 -0.84
CA PRO A 195 -21.87 -1.07 -0.65
C PRO A 195 -21.51 0.33 -1.17
N SER A 196 -20.22 0.64 -1.31
CA SER A 196 -19.74 1.96 -1.74
C SER A 196 -18.35 1.88 -2.38
N ILE A 197 -17.93 2.93 -3.07
CA ILE A 197 -16.58 3.04 -3.63
C ILE A 197 -15.52 3.50 -2.60
N THR A 198 -15.90 3.62 -1.33
CA THR A 198 -14.95 4.02 -0.28
C THR A 198 -14.19 2.82 0.25
N TYR A 199 -13.04 3.02 0.85
CA TYR A 199 -12.27 1.95 1.46
C TYR A 199 -11.47 2.44 2.66
N GLY A 200 -11.19 1.53 3.57
CA GLY A 200 -10.32 1.73 4.72
C GLY A 200 -9.08 0.88 4.56
N TYR A 201 -7.93 1.53 4.51
CA TYR A 201 -6.64 0.86 4.39
C TYR A 201 -5.72 1.19 5.57
N ASN A 202 -5.16 0.15 6.16
CA ASN A 202 -4.06 0.24 7.12
C ASN A 202 -2.89 -0.57 6.54
N ALA A 203 -1.77 0.08 6.27
CA ALA A 203 -0.61 -0.55 5.64
C ALA A 203 0.14 -1.56 6.52
N GLY A 204 -0.22 -1.65 7.80
CA GLY A 204 0.55 -2.42 8.76
C GLY A 204 1.87 -1.74 9.14
N SER A 205 2.65 -2.42 9.97
CA SER A 205 3.94 -1.96 10.47
C SER A 205 4.73 -3.16 10.97
N PHE A 206 5.84 -3.46 10.31
CA PHE A 206 6.72 -4.56 10.66
C PHE A 206 7.30 -4.40 12.07
N TYR A 207 7.83 -3.21 12.38
CA TYR A 207 8.40 -2.90 13.70
C TYR A 207 7.39 -2.93 14.86
N ARG A 208 6.07 -2.88 14.57
CA ARG A 208 4.98 -3.07 15.55
C ARG A 208 4.37 -4.46 15.51
N ASN A 209 4.86 -5.35 14.65
CA ASN A 209 4.29 -6.65 14.36
C ASN A 209 2.77 -6.58 14.07
N GLN A 210 2.37 -5.63 13.22
CA GLN A 210 0.97 -5.41 12.85
C GLN A 210 0.80 -5.56 11.35
N THR A 211 0.07 -6.58 10.89
CA THR A 211 -0.21 -6.77 9.46
C THR A 211 -1.24 -5.77 8.93
N ALA A 212 -1.20 -5.58 7.60
CA ALA A 212 -2.12 -4.73 6.87
C ALA A 212 -3.58 -5.20 6.97
N SER A 213 -4.50 -4.28 6.70
CA SER A 213 -5.94 -4.54 6.61
C SER A 213 -6.53 -3.66 5.52
N LEU A 214 -7.38 -4.24 4.68
CA LEU A 214 -8.10 -3.52 3.64
C LEU A 214 -9.58 -3.88 3.71
N ILE A 215 -10.43 -2.86 3.80
CA ILE A 215 -11.88 -3.00 3.80
C ILE A 215 -12.43 -2.23 2.61
N LEU A 216 -13.08 -2.91 1.67
CA LEU A 216 -13.73 -2.26 0.53
C LEU A 216 -15.20 -2.00 0.84
N GLY A 217 -15.65 -0.77 0.59
CA GLY A 217 -16.98 -0.29 0.95
C GLY A 217 -17.16 0.15 2.41
N GLY A 218 -16.07 0.22 3.20
CA GLY A 218 -16.11 0.60 4.62
C GLY A 218 -14.72 0.72 5.24
N TYR A 219 -14.62 0.71 6.56
CA TYR A 219 -13.35 0.74 7.29
C TYR A 219 -13.45 0.01 8.64
N ASP A 220 -12.31 -0.38 9.19
CA ASP A 220 -12.22 -0.99 10.53
C ASP A 220 -11.97 0.09 11.60
N SER A 221 -13.04 0.46 12.31
CA SER A 221 -12.96 1.47 13.39
C SER A 221 -12.07 1.05 14.56
N ALA A 222 -11.87 -0.24 14.80
CA ALA A 222 -11.04 -0.73 15.91
C ALA A 222 -9.54 -0.42 15.69
N ARG A 223 -9.15 -0.14 14.43
CA ARG A 223 -7.77 0.26 14.07
C ARG A 223 -7.54 1.76 14.19
N ILE A 224 -8.57 2.55 14.43
CA ILE A 224 -8.45 4.00 14.62
C ILE A 224 -8.28 4.30 16.11
N LYS A 225 -7.04 4.49 16.54
CA LYS A 225 -6.73 4.77 17.95
C LYS A 225 -7.13 6.18 18.40
N ASN A 226 -7.14 7.15 17.49
CA ASN A 226 -7.50 8.52 17.81
C ASN A 226 -8.15 9.24 16.61
N LEU A 227 -9.47 9.28 16.58
CA LEU A 227 -10.22 10.03 15.55
C LEU A 227 -9.98 11.54 15.62
N SER A 228 -9.56 12.09 16.77
CA SER A 228 -9.23 13.52 16.87
C SER A 228 -7.91 13.91 16.19
N ALA A 229 -7.12 12.91 15.77
CA ALA A 229 -5.91 13.08 14.97
C ALA A 229 -6.15 12.62 13.52
N SER A 230 -7.28 13.01 12.93
CA SER A 230 -7.60 12.76 11.52
C SER A 230 -7.48 14.05 10.70
N ALA A 231 -6.93 13.94 9.50
CA ALA A 231 -7.01 14.98 8.48
C ALA A 231 -7.90 14.49 7.32
N SER A 232 -8.66 15.42 6.73
CA SER A 232 -9.49 15.16 5.55
C SER A 232 -9.05 16.11 4.44
N PHE A 233 -9.00 15.58 3.22
CA PHE A 233 -8.56 16.32 2.04
C PHE A 233 -9.62 16.17 0.95
N SER A 234 -9.87 17.26 0.23
CA SER A 234 -10.72 17.20 -0.95
C SER A 234 -9.95 16.55 -2.09
N MET A 235 -10.56 15.57 -2.75
CA MET A 235 -10.01 15.02 -3.99
C MET A 235 -10.08 16.07 -5.12
N PRO A 236 -9.10 16.10 -6.04
CA PRO A 236 -9.08 17.08 -7.13
C PRO A 236 -10.36 17.11 -7.97
N SER A 237 -10.91 15.94 -8.31
CA SER A 237 -12.23 15.81 -8.97
C SER A 237 -12.78 14.39 -8.82
N ASN A 238 -13.95 14.12 -9.39
CA ASN A 238 -14.48 12.76 -9.53
C ASN A 238 -13.72 11.90 -10.54
N GLN A 239 -12.99 12.52 -11.48
CA GLN A 239 -12.17 11.84 -12.47
C GLN A 239 -10.72 11.64 -12.00
N ASN A 240 -10.22 12.51 -11.12
CA ASN A 240 -8.90 12.41 -10.53
C ASN A 240 -9.00 12.32 -9.00
N THR A 241 -8.80 11.10 -8.48
CA THR A 241 -8.87 10.79 -7.06
C THR A 241 -7.50 10.66 -6.41
N THR A 242 -6.48 11.31 -6.97
CA THR A 242 -5.14 11.36 -6.36
C THR A 242 -5.22 12.08 -5.02
N LEU A 243 -4.80 11.40 -3.96
CA LEU A 243 -4.79 11.98 -2.62
C LEU A 243 -3.60 12.94 -2.47
N ILE A 244 -3.88 14.24 -2.52
CA ILE A 244 -2.88 15.29 -2.34
C ILE A 244 -3.09 15.93 -0.98
N ALA A 245 -2.07 15.89 -0.13
CA ALA A 245 -2.08 16.50 1.18
C ALA A 245 -1.13 17.69 1.24
N LYS A 246 -1.55 18.74 1.93
CA LYS A 246 -0.67 19.85 2.28
C LYS A 246 0.11 19.51 3.55
N ILE A 247 1.42 19.55 3.44
CA ILE A 247 2.36 19.49 4.55
C ILE A 247 2.71 20.93 4.91
N SER A 248 2.41 21.36 6.14
CA SER A 248 2.70 22.72 6.59
C SER A 248 4.11 22.86 7.13
N SER A 249 4.61 21.82 7.82
CA SER A 249 5.93 21.79 8.41
C SER A 249 6.39 20.35 8.65
N VAL A 250 7.71 20.19 8.79
CA VAL A 250 8.34 18.92 9.16
C VAL A 250 9.22 19.12 10.39
N GLY A 251 8.91 18.42 11.47
CA GLY A 251 9.67 18.44 12.73
C GLY A 251 10.63 17.26 12.81
N LEU A 252 11.91 17.52 13.02
CA LEU A 252 12.96 16.51 13.20
C LEU A 252 13.38 16.47 14.65
N ASN A 253 13.19 15.32 15.31
CA ASN A 253 13.63 15.11 16.67
C ASN A 253 14.76 14.09 16.70
N THR A 254 15.96 14.55 17.04
CA THR A 254 17.17 13.71 17.17
C THR A 254 17.88 13.94 18.50
N ASN A 255 17.20 14.55 19.48
CA ASN A 255 17.74 14.89 20.78
C ASN A 255 16.83 14.40 21.91
N LEU A 256 17.38 13.69 22.90
CA LEU A 256 16.60 13.18 24.04
C LEU A 256 15.99 14.27 24.93
N SER A 257 16.50 15.50 24.86
CA SER A 257 16.11 16.62 25.75
C SER A 257 16.00 17.97 25.04
N GLY A 258 16.09 18.00 23.70
CA GLY A 258 16.01 19.23 22.91
C GLY A 258 14.64 19.42 22.28
N ASN A 259 14.31 20.65 21.89
CA ASN A 259 13.16 20.89 21.02
C ASN A 259 13.44 20.30 19.63
N PRO A 260 12.43 19.71 18.95
CA PRO A 260 12.56 19.33 17.56
C PRO A 260 12.98 20.51 16.68
N THR A 261 13.80 20.25 15.67
CA THR A 261 14.07 21.22 14.60
C THR A 261 12.84 21.26 13.71
N GLU A 262 12.15 22.40 13.66
CA GLU A 262 10.97 22.58 12.82
C GLU A 262 11.36 23.23 11.49
N LEU A 263 10.95 22.61 10.39
CA LEU A 263 11.16 23.09 9.03
C LEU A 263 9.84 23.65 8.49
N ASP A 264 9.69 24.97 8.56
CA ASP A 264 8.50 25.70 8.11
C ASP A 264 8.53 25.95 6.58
N THR A 265 8.74 24.88 5.80
CA THR A 265 8.66 24.90 4.33
C THR A 265 7.42 24.12 3.89
N PRO A 266 6.28 24.77 3.62
CA PRO A 266 5.08 24.07 3.18
C PRO A 266 5.25 23.50 1.77
N PHE A 267 4.70 22.31 1.54
CA PHE A 267 4.64 21.68 0.22
C PHE A 267 3.40 20.79 0.08
N LEU A 268 3.05 20.47 -1.16
CA LEU A 268 2.03 19.47 -1.47
C LEU A 268 2.70 18.11 -1.66
N ALA A 269 2.13 17.08 -1.04
CA ALA A 269 2.61 15.71 -1.15
C ALA A 269 1.48 14.81 -1.67
N ARG A 270 1.78 13.97 -2.66
CA ARG A 270 0.91 12.86 -3.04
C ARG A 270 1.07 11.76 -2.01
N ILE A 271 -0.03 11.31 -1.41
CA ILE A 271 -0.05 10.13 -0.56
C ILE A 271 -0.32 8.94 -1.48
N GLU A 272 0.67 8.06 -1.58
CA GLU A 272 0.60 6.83 -2.37
C GLU A 272 1.12 5.67 -1.52
N SER A 273 0.30 4.64 -1.32
CA SER A 273 0.65 3.53 -0.43
C SER A 273 1.56 2.49 -1.05
N ALA A 274 1.65 2.46 -2.38
CA ALA A 274 2.54 1.56 -3.10
C ALA A 274 3.89 2.19 -3.46
N VAL A 275 4.16 3.43 -3.00
CA VAL A 275 5.45 4.10 -3.12
C VAL A 275 6.10 4.15 -1.73
N PRO A 276 7.15 3.35 -1.47
CA PRO A 276 7.75 3.23 -0.14
C PRO A 276 8.67 4.41 0.23
N GLN A 277 9.11 5.21 -0.74
CA GLN A 277 10.00 6.35 -0.54
C GLN A 277 9.24 7.65 -0.23
N PHE A 278 9.91 8.57 0.47
CA PHE A 278 9.50 9.98 0.51
C PHE A 278 10.27 10.80 -0.52
N TYR A 279 9.53 11.49 -1.39
CA TYR A 279 10.08 12.50 -2.28
C TYR A 279 9.83 13.87 -1.66
N LEU A 280 10.88 14.47 -1.09
CA LEU A 280 10.80 15.70 -0.33
C LEU A 280 11.51 16.86 -1.06
N PRO A 281 11.12 18.12 -0.78
CA PRO A 281 11.91 19.29 -1.20
C PRO A 281 13.37 19.15 -0.78
N LEU A 282 14.29 19.57 -1.65
CA LEU A 282 15.74 19.37 -1.46
C LEU A 282 16.26 19.92 -0.13
N ASN A 283 15.75 21.08 0.31
CA ASN A 283 16.14 21.66 1.60
C ASN A 283 15.71 20.81 2.80
N ILE A 284 14.60 20.07 2.68
CA ILE A 284 14.16 19.12 3.70
C ILE A 284 15.04 17.87 3.66
N CYS A 285 15.40 17.38 2.47
CA CYS A 285 16.36 16.27 2.35
C CYS A 285 17.70 16.57 3.03
N HIS A 286 18.29 17.75 2.79
CA HIS A 286 19.53 18.15 3.47
C HIS A 286 19.37 18.22 5.00
N ALA A 287 18.22 18.68 5.50
CA ALA A 287 17.96 18.68 6.94
C ALA A 287 17.84 17.25 7.51
N PHE A 288 17.32 16.28 6.75
CA PHE A 288 17.34 14.87 7.13
C PHE A 288 18.76 14.30 7.15
N GLU A 289 19.59 14.63 6.15
CA GLU A 289 21.00 14.25 6.10
C GLU A 289 21.74 14.69 7.37
N GLU A 290 21.62 15.97 7.74
CA GLU A 290 22.24 16.53 8.94
C GLU A 290 21.68 15.93 10.23
N ALA A 291 20.35 15.77 10.32
CA ALA A 291 19.71 15.33 11.55
C ALA A 291 20.00 13.86 11.87
N PHE A 292 19.89 12.98 10.87
CA PHE A 292 19.97 11.53 11.07
C PHE A 292 21.30 10.93 10.60
N GLY A 293 22.20 11.73 10.03
CA GLY A 293 23.48 11.26 9.50
C GLY A 293 23.32 10.40 8.26
N LEU A 294 22.39 10.77 7.37
CA LEU A 294 22.14 10.07 6.11
C LEU A 294 23.13 10.53 5.03
N THR A 295 23.46 9.64 4.10
CA THR A 295 24.33 9.93 2.96
C THR A 295 23.64 9.48 1.68
N TRP A 296 23.53 10.38 0.70
CA TRP A 296 23.00 10.04 -0.63
C TRP A 296 24.00 9.16 -1.39
N ASP A 297 23.57 7.97 -1.80
CA ASP A 297 24.30 7.12 -2.74
C ASP A 297 23.73 7.29 -4.14
N SER A 298 24.48 7.96 -5.03
CA SER A 298 24.05 8.24 -6.40
C SER A 298 24.04 7.02 -7.33
N THR A 299 24.65 5.91 -6.90
CA THR A 299 24.65 4.65 -7.66
C THR A 299 23.43 3.83 -7.31
N LEU A 300 23.10 3.76 -6.01
CA LEU A 300 21.91 3.07 -5.53
C LEU A 300 20.64 3.92 -5.76
N LEU A 301 20.78 5.24 -5.80
CA LEU A 301 19.68 6.22 -5.77
C LEU A 301 18.87 6.16 -4.46
N TYR A 302 19.56 5.88 -3.35
CA TYR A 302 18.98 5.82 -2.00
C TYR A 302 19.84 6.57 -1.00
N TYR A 303 19.20 7.02 0.07
CA TYR A 303 19.89 7.44 1.28
C TYR A 303 20.32 6.22 2.09
N THR A 304 21.59 6.21 2.51
CA THR A 304 22.17 5.20 3.38
C THR A 304 22.54 5.82 4.73
N VAL A 305 22.66 4.98 5.76
CA VAL A 305 23.08 5.39 7.10
C VAL A 305 24.16 4.43 7.58
N ASN A 306 25.22 4.95 8.20
CA ASN A 306 26.28 4.10 8.75
C ASN A 306 25.91 3.57 10.14
N GLU A 307 26.60 2.52 10.58
CA GLU A 307 26.33 1.82 11.85
C GLU A 307 26.37 2.77 13.07
N SER A 308 27.29 3.76 13.10
CA SER A 308 27.37 4.70 14.22
C SER A 308 26.17 5.64 14.28
N SER A 309 25.76 6.23 13.16
CA SER A 309 24.58 7.10 13.08
C SER A 309 23.30 6.31 13.36
N HIS A 310 23.18 5.11 12.82
CA HIS A 310 22.05 4.20 13.08
C HIS A 310 21.89 3.91 14.58
N LYS A 311 22.98 3.50 15.27
CA LYS A 311 22.96 3.26 16.73
C LYS A 311 22.56 4.52 17.51
N ILE A 312 23.04 5.69 17.12
CA ILE A 312 22.68 6.97 17.74
C ILE A 312 21.19 7.26 17.57
N ASN A 313 20.64 7.08 16.37
CA ASN A 313 19.22 7.34 16.10
C ASN A 313 18.29 6.42 16.90
N ILE A 314 18.65 5.13 17.04
CA ILE A 314 17.94 4.20 17.91
C ILE A 314 18.03 4.64 19.37
N GLN A 315 19.24 4.92 19.87
CA GLN A 315 19.46 5.30 21.28
C GLN A 315 18.70 6.58 21.65
N ARG A 316 18.61 7.53 20.72
CA ARG A 316 17.93 8.82 20.94
C ARG A 316 16.41 8.75 20.71
N ASN A 317 15.88 7.60 20.29
CA ASN A 317 14.49 7.45 19.89
C ASN A 317 14.08 8.54 18.89
N SER A 318 14.93 8.75 17.89
CA SER A 318 14.74 9.83 16.91
C SER A 318 13.41 9.64 16.16
N SER A 319 12.80 10.73 15.72
CA SER A 319 11.49 10.70 15.06
C SER A 319 11.31 11.87 14.08
N VAL A 320 10.46 11.66 13.08
CA VAL A 320 10.00 12.68 12.14
C VAL A 320 8.53 12.97 12.41
N THR A 321 8.14 14.24 12.47
CA THR A 321 6.74 14.66 12.58
C THR A 321 6.34 15.45 11.35
N PHE A 322 5.34 14.97 10.62
CA PHE A 322 4.71 15.74 9.54
C PHE A 322 3.47 16.45 10.09
N SER A 323 3.44 17.76 9.95
CA SER A 323 2.23 18.56 10.19
C SER A 323 1.42 18.62 8.89
N ILE A 324 0.25 17.97 8.89
CA ILE A 324 -0.56 17.74 7.69
C ILE A 324 -1.96 18.33 7.89
N GLY A 325 -2.51 18.99 6.87
CA GLY A 325 -3.91 19.42 6.90
C GLY A 325 -4.24 20.62 6.02
N GLU A 326 -5.50 21.02 6.05
CA GLU A 326 -6.10 22.03 5.17
C GLU A 326 -6.95 23.01 5.99
N ASN A 327 -7.14 24.25 5.52
CA ASN A 327 -8.06 25.23 6.10
C ASN A 327 -7.92 25.40 7.63
N ASP A 328 -6.70 25.66 8.10
CA ASP A 328 -6.31 25.86 9.50
C ASP A 328 -6.44 24.64 10.43
N GLN A 329 -6.92 23.50 9.94
CA GLN A 329 -6.87 22.24 10.67
C GLN A 329 -5.54 21.53 10.40
N VAL A 330 -4.73 21.33 11.45
CA VAL A 330 -3.44 20.65 11.35
C VAL A 330 -3.43 19.43 12.27
N THR A 331 -3.14 18.26 11.69
CA THR A 331 -2.85 17.02 12.40
C THR A 331 -1.34 16.79 12.39
N LYS A 332 -0.78 16.29 13.49
CA LYS A 332 0.63 15.90 13.57
C LYS A 332 0.77 14.39 13.48
N LEU A 333 1.53 13.92 12.48
CA LEU A 333 1.84 12.51 12.29
C LEU A 333 3.31 12.28 12.64
N THR A 334 3.57 11.67 13.80
CA THR A 334 4.92 11.35 14.27
C THR A 334 5.27 9.90 13.96
N PHE A 335 6.38 9.72 13.26
CA PHE A 335 6.95 8.43 12.88
C PHE A 335 8.30 8.24 13.57
N PRO A 336 8.51 7.11 14.25
CA PRO A 336 9.80 6.81 14.85
C PRO A 336 10.82 6.46 13.78
N TYR A 337 12.12 6.57 14.10
CA TYR A 337 13.21 6.20 13.20
C TYR A 337 13.07 4.78 12.63
N GLN A 338 12.58 3.81 13.42
CA GLN A 338 12.35 2.44 12.95
C GLN A 338 11.30 2.32 11.82
N ALA A 339 10.52 3.36 11.55
CA ALA A 339 9.60 3.38 10.41
C ALA A 339 10.33 3.57 9.06
N PHE A 340 11.59 4.04 9.09
CA PHE A 340 12.39 4.39 7.91
C PHE A 340 13.73 3.65 7.87
N ASP A 341 14.05 2.92 8.93
CA ASP A 341 15.23 2.06 9.07
C ASP A 341 14.98 0.72 8.37
N LEU A 342 15.17 0.71 7.06
CA LEU A 342 14.83 -0.40 6.18
C LEU A 342 16.09 -0.91 5.47
N GLN A 343 16.01 -2.16 5.00
CA GLN A 343 17.10 -2.79 4.26
C GLN A 343 16.67 -3.00 2.82
N LEU A 344 17.55 -2.62 1.90
CA LEU A 344 17.41 -2.97 0.50
C LEU A 344 17.73 -4.46 0.30
N SER A 345 17.05 -5.07 -0.66
CA SER A 345 17.22 -6.45 -1.05
C SER A 345 17.02 -6.59 -2.56
N TYR A 346 17.14 -7.81 -3.06
CA TYR A 346 16.99 -8.09 -4.48
C TYR A 346 15.56 -7.73 -4.98
N PRO A 347 15.39 -7.16 -6.19
CA PRO A 347 16.42 -6.90 -7.21
C PRO A 347 17.09 -5.51 -7.14
N LEU A 348 16.80 -4.69 -6.13
CA LEU A 348 17.42 -3.36 -5.98
C LEU A 348 18.94 -3.46 -5.76
N ILE A 349 19.39 -4.51 -5.06
CA ILE A 349 20.81 -4.83 -4.89
C ILE A 349 21.08 -6.29 -5.27
N LYS A 350 22.28 -6.56 -5.79
CA LYS A 350 22.65 -7.89 -6.32
C LYS A 350 22.92 -8.96 -5.26
N GLU A 351 23.13 -8.58 -4.01
CA GLU A 351 23.37 -9.52 -2.91
C GLU A 351 22.57 -9.13 -1.67
N VAL A 352 22.04 -10.13 -0.97
CA VAL A 352 21.51 -10.00 0.39
C VAL A 352 22.71 -9.79 1.31
N ASN A 353 23.22 -8.55 1.39
CA ASN A 353 24.19 -8.25 2.43
C ASN A 353 23.45 -8.18 3.76
N THR A 354 23.58 -9.28 4.50
CA THR A 354 23.29 -9.39 5.92
C THR A 354 23.82 -8.15 6.64
N SER A 355 22.89 -7.38 7.24
CA SER A 355 23.10 -6.57 8.45
C SER A 355 24.53 -6.05 8.68
N ILE A 356 24.72 -4.74 8.52
CA ILE A 356 25.78 -3.99 9.19
C ILE A 356 25.14 -2.81 9.92
#